data_AF-A0A158S277-F1
#
_entry.id   AF-A0A158S277-F1
#
_cell.length_a   1.000
_cell.length_b   1.000
_cell.length_c   1.000
_cell.angle_alpha   90.00
_cell.angle_beta   90.00
_cell.angle_gamma   90.00
#
_symmetry.space_group_name_H-M   'P 1'
#
loop_
_entity.id
_entity.type
_entity.pdbx_description
1 polymer ?
#
loop_
_entity_poly.entity_id
_entity_poly.type
_entity_poly.pdbx_seq_one_letter_code
_entity_poly.pdbx_strand_id
1 'polypeptide(L)'
;MIEVEVQNETHQTQQCLRFSALPRIGEGIRLLEPDGFWTSYDIIDLWYQKAEFGDIWVPFIHVRMTPTERAARSEAEPTVPVDDHQQVIDQAKTIAHILSDQDNS
;
A
#
# COMPACT_ATOMS: atom_id res chain seq x y z
N MET A 1 10.71 21.47 17.40
CA MET A 1 10.01 20.43 16.61
C MET A 1 8.54 20.50 16.99
N ILE A 2 7.65 20.41 16.00
CA ILE A 2 6.19 20.48 16.11
C ILE A 2 5.69 19.03 16.08
N GLU A 3 4.91 18.63 17.07
CA GLU A 3 4.19 17.36 17.05
C GLU A 3 2.93 17.50 16.20
N VAL A 4 2.75 16.59 15.26
CA VAL A 4 1.66 16.58 14.29
C VAL A 4 1.08 15.19 14.25
N GLU A 5 -0.24 15.08 14.42
CA GLU A 5 -0.93 13.82 14.19
C GLU A 5 -1.14 13.63 12.68
N VAL A 6 -0.70 12.49 12.16
CA VAL A 6 -0.82 12.09 10.76
C VAL A 6 -1.87 11.00 10.66
N GLN A 7 -2.98 11.31 10.00
CA GLN A 7 -4.03 10.36 9.64
C GLN A 7 -3.77 9.86 8.23
N ASN A 8 -3.46 8.57 8.08
CA ASN A 8 -3.11 7.96 6.80
C ASN A 8 -4.32 7.23 6.20
N GLU A 9 -4.92 7.80 5.15
CA GLU A 9 -6.07 7.23 4.42
C GLU A 9 -5.73 5.88 3.79
N THR A 10 -4.49 5.70 3.32
CA THR A 10 -4.14 4.51 2.52
C THR A 10 -4.08 3.26 3.39
N HIS A 11 -3.54 3.39 4.59
CA HIS A 11 -3.36 2.27 5.51
C HIS A 11 -4.39 2.27 6.65
N GLN A 12 -5.26 3.28 6.72
CA GLN A 12 -6.23 3.46 7.81
C GLN A 12 -5.55 3.50 9.18
N THR A 13 -4.42 4.22 9.27
CA THR A 13 -3.60 4.33 10.49
C THR A 13 -3.49 5.77 10.97
N GLN A 14 -3.11 5.95 12.23
CA GLN A 14 -2.82 7.24 12.84
C GLN A 14 -1.48 7.17 13.59
N GLN A 15 -0.65 8.20 13.45
CA GLN A 15 0.63 8.28 14.15
C GLN A 15 1.01 9.73 14.46
N CYS A 16 1.69 9.97 15.58
CA CYS A 16 2.23 11.28 15.92
C CYS A 16 3.69 11.38 15.47
N LEU A 17 3.99 12.36 14.62
CA LEU A 17 5.33 12.61 14.09
C LEU A 17 5.81 14.01 14.47
N ARG A 18 7.13 14.19 14.50
CA ARG A 18 7.77 15.48 14.81
C ARG A 18 8.36 16.12 13.55
N PHE A 19 7.93 17.34 13.27
CA PHE A 19 8.39 18.12 12.13
C PHE A 19 9.18 19.35 12.56
N SER A 20 10.11 19.81 11.72
CA SER A 20 10.79 21.09 11.92
C SER A 20 9.88 22.28 11.60
N ALA A 21 9.00 22.11 10.62
CA ALA A 21 7.96 23.05 10.21
C ALA A 21 6.71 22.27 9.78
N LEU A 22 5.53 22.87 9.89
CA LEU A 22 4.29 22.20 9.49
C LEU A 22 4.20 22.09 7.96
N PRO A 23 4.04 20.89 7.39
CA PRO A 23 3.86 20.70 5.95
C PRO A 23 2.58 21.35 5.43
N ARG A 24 2.57 21.79 4.17
CA ARG A 24 1.40 22.40 3.52
C ARG A 24 0.73 21.48 2.51
N ILE A 25 -0.57 21.69 2.29
CA ILE A 25 -1.31 21.06 1.18
C ILE A 25 -0.59 21.37 -0.15
N GLY A 26 -0.32 20.31 -0.93
CA GLY A 26 0.43 20.39 -2.19
C GLY A 26 1.94 20.19 -2.08
N GLU A 27 2.54 20.22 -0.89
CA GLU A 27 3.97 19.88 -0.70
C GLU A 27 4.20 18.36 -0.63
N GLY A 28 3.24 17.64 -0.05
CA GLY A 28 3.36 16.22 0.24
C GLY A 28 4.36 15.93 1.37
N ILE A 29 4.41 14.67 1.80
CA ILE A 29 5.42 14.15 2.74
C ILE A 29 5.93 12.80 2.28
N ARG A 30 7.04 12.34 2.85
CA ARG A 30 7.49 10.95 2.72
C ARG A 30 7.37 10.27 4.07
N LEU A 31 6.77 9.09 4.07
CA LEU A 31 6.64 8.23 5.24
C LEU A 31 7.44 6.95 5.01
N LEU A 32 8.04 6.42 6.07
CA LEU A 32 8.74 5.15 6.03
C LEU A 32 7.71 4.03 6.14
N GLU A 33 7.67 3.16 5.15
CA GLU A 33 6.75 2.04 5.08
C GLU A 33 7.29 0.81 5.82
N PRO A 34 6.43 -0.17 6.16
CA PRO A 34 6.86 -1.40 6.83
C PRO A 34 7.87 -2.24 6.05
N ASP A 35 7.92 -2.06 4.73
CA ASP A 35 8.92 -2.69 3.85
C ASP A 35 10.31 -2.01 3.92
N GLY A 36 10.44 -0.94 4.70
CA GLY A 36 11.68 -0.19 4.89
C GLY A 36 11.95 0.85 3.80
N PHE A 37 11.03 1.07 2.87
CA PHE A 37 11.16 2.08 1.82
C PHE A 37 10.37 3.35 2.15
N TRP A 38 10.88 4.48 1.67
CA TRP A 38 10.20 5.75 1.81
C TRP A 38 9.19 5.94 0.68
N THR A 39 7.92 6.03 1.01
CA THR A 39 6.84 6.25 0.05
C THR A 39 6.30 7.67 0.16
N SER A 40 5.96 8.26 -1.00
CA SER A 40 5.43 9.62 -1.13
C SER A 40 3.92 9.67 -0.89
N TYR A 41 3.48 10.66 -0.11
CA TYR A 41 2.10 10.90 0.28
C TYR A 41 1.68 12.33 -0.04
N ASP A 42 0.49 12.49 -0.62
CA ASP A 42 -0.20 13.77 -0.75
C ASP A 42 -0.84 14.15 0.58
N ILE A 43 -0.79 15.44 0.93
CA ILE A 43 -1.56 16.01 2.05
C ILE A 43 -2.90 16.46 1.49
N ILE A 44 -3.98 15.83 1.97
CA ILE A 44 -5.35 16.08 1.52
C ILE A 44 -6.00 17.19 2.35
N ASP A 45 -5.76 17.17 3.66
CA ASP A 45 -6.34 18.12 4.59
C ASP A 45 -5.38 18.45 5.73
N LEU A 46 -5.56 19.64 6.31
CA LEU A 46 -4.79 20.14 7.44
C LEU A 46 -5.72 20.98 8.33
N TRP A 47 -5.79 20.60 9.59
CA TRP A 47 -6.60 21.32 10.58
C TRP A 47 -5.89 21.40 11.92
N TYR A 48 -6.45 22.24 12.80
CA TYR A 48 -6.00 22.38 14.16
C TYR A 48 -7.14 22.05 15.10
N GLN A 49 -6.86 21.29 16.14
CA GLN A 49 -7.80 21.00 17.21
C GLN A 49 -7.27 21.56 18.52
N LYS A 50 -8.16 22.15 19.32
CA LYS A 50 -7.79 22.60 20.66
C LYS A 50 -7.45 21.38 21.51
N ALA A 51 -6.30 21.42 22.20
CA ALA A 51 -5.92 20.38 23.13
C ALA A 51 -6.94 20.25 24.26
N GLU A 52 -7.11 19.04 24.79
CA GLU A 52 -7.99 18.80 25.95
C GLU A 52 -7.53 19.56 27.19
N PHE A 53 -6.20 19.72 27.34
CA PHE A 53 -5.59 20.43 28.45
C PHE A 53 -4.67 21.55 27.94
N GLY A 54 -4.83 22.74 28.53
CA GLY A 54 -4.07 23.93 28.17
C GLY A 54 -4.71 24.76 27.05
N ASP A 55 -4.02 25.83 26.65
CA ASP A 55 -4.45 26.73 25.57
C ASP A 55 -3.54 26.60 24.36
N ILE A 56 -3.45 25.37 23.85
CA ILE A 56 -2.59 25.00 22.72
C ILE A 56 -3.45 24.39 21.63
N TRP A 57 -3.12 24.71 20.38
CA TRP A 57 -3.72 24.13 19.18
C TRP A 57 -2.77 23.08 18.61
N VAL A 58 -3.27 21.85 18.47
CA VAL A 58 -2.52 20.71 17.95
C VAL A 58 -2.84 20.56 16.46
N PRO A 59 -1.83 20.48 15.59
CA PRO A 59 -2.03 20.27 14.16
C PRO A 59 -2.27 18.80 13.84
N PHE A 60 -3.13 18.59 12.86
CA PHE A 60 -3.44 17.28 12.28
C PHE A 60 -3.30 17.41 10.77
N ILE A 61 -2.77 16.37 10.14
CA ILE A 61 -2.72 16.25 8.68
C ILE A 61 -3.35 14.94 8.25
N HIS A 62 -4.18 15.00 7.22
CA HIS A 62 -4.72 13.84 6.54
C HIS A 62 -3.94 13.60 5.26
N VAL A 63 -3.38 12.41 5.11
CA VAL A 63 -2.50 12.06 4.00
C VAL A 63 -2.96 10.80 3.28
N ARG A 64 -2.62 10.73 1.99
CA ARG A 64 -2.87 9.55 1.16
C ARG A 64 -1.68 9.31 0.25
N MET A 65 -1.33 8.05 0.05
CA MET A 65 -0.25 7.65 -0.84
C MET A 65 -0.50 8.26 -2.22
N THR A 66 0.54 8.85 -2.81
CA THR A 66 0.41 9.47 -4.13
C THR A 66 -0.07 8.45 -5.17
N PRO A 67 -0.83 8.85 -6.20
CA PRO A 67 -1.27 7.93 -7.25
C PRO A 67 -0.12 7.15 -7.90
N THR A 68 1.03 7.80 -8.09
CA THR A 68 2.22 7.21 -8.70
C THR A 68 2.80 6.07 -7.86
N GLU A 69 2.95 6.26 -6.55
CA GLU A 69 3.46 5.23 -5.63
C GLU A 69 2.48 4.04 -5.55
N ARG A 70 1.18 4.33 -5.55
CA ARG A 70 0.14 3.30 -5.53
C ARG A 70 0.17 2.44 -6.80
N ALA A 71 0.31 3.07 -7.97
CA ALA A 71 0.45 2.36 -9.24
C ALA A 71 1.70 1.47 -9.26
N ALA A 72 2.84 2.00 -8.82
CA ALA A 72 4.09 1.25 -8.73
C ALA A 72 3.99 0.01 -7.81
N ARG A 73 3.24 0.10 -6.71
CA ARG A 73 2.99 -1.04 -5.81
C ARG A 73 2.04 -2.08 -6.43
N SER A 74 1.01 -1.66 -7.16
CA SER A 74 0.11 -2.59 -7.85
C SER A 74 0.80 -3.37 -8.97
N GLU A 75 1.78 -2.78 -9.64
CA GLU A 75 2.58 -3.46 -10.68
C GLU A 75 3.64 -4.41 -10.10
N ALA A 76 3.99 -4.25 -8.82
CA ALA A 76 5.03 -5.04 -8.14
C ALA A 76 4.53 -6.34 -7.51
N GLU A 77 3.21 -6.59 -7.48
CA GLU A 77 2.73 -7.94 -7.16
C GLU A 77 3.20 -8.87 -8.27
N PRO A 78 4.00 -9.92 -7.96
CA PRO A 78 4.27 -10.93 -8.96
C PRO A 78 2.92 -11.49 -9.34
N THR A 79 2.55 -11.37 -10.61
CA THR A 79 1.52 -12.21 -11.18
C THR A 79 1.99 -13.63 -10.91
N VAL A 80 1.50 -14.25 -9.82
CA VAL A 80 1.51 -15.69 -9.71
C VAL A 80 0.96 -16.15 -11.06
N PRO A 81 1.71 -16.95 -11.84
CA PRO A 81 1.13 -17.52 -13.03
C PRO A 81 -0.14 -18.16 -12.51
N VAL A 82 -1.29 -17.68 -12.99
CA VAL A 82 -2.54 -18.39 -12.77
C VAL A 82 -2.21 -19.79 -13.24
N ASP A 83 -2.13 -20.73 -12.30
CA ASP A 83 -1.87 -22.12 -12.61
C ASP A 83 -3.01 -22.47 -13.56
N ASP A 84 -2.70 -22.51 -14.85
CA ASP A 84 -3.71 -22.56 -15.89
C ASP A 84 -4.30 -23.93 -15.75
N HIS A 85 -5.37 -24.04 -14.95
CA HIS A 85 -6.02 -25.29 -14.62
C HIS A 85 -6.35 -26.05 -15.91
N GLN A 86 -6.55 -25.31 -17.00
CA GLN A 86 -6.72 -25.85 -18.34
C GLN A 86 -5.45 -26.58 -18.84
N GLN A 87 -4.26 -26.00 -18.66
CA GLN A 87 -2.99 -26.62 -19.01
C GLN A 87 -2.73 -27.90 -18.19
N VAL A 88 -3.03 -27.89 -16.89
CA VAL A 88 -2.93 -29.09 -16.04
C VAL A 88 -3.93 -30.18 -16.48
N ILE A 89 -5.16 -29.78 -16.78
CA ILE A 89 -6.21 -30.69 -17.30
C ILE A 89 -5.80 -31.29 -18.64
N ASP A 90 -5.25 -30.49 -19.54
CA ASP A 90 -4.86 -30.95 -20.87
C ASP A 90 -3.64 -31.88 -20.80
N GLN A 91 -2.68 -31.60 -19.92
CA GLN A 91 -1.55 -32.48 -19.67
C GLN A 91 -1.99 -33.82 -19.05
N ALA A 92 -2.94 -33.81 -18.12
CA ALA A 92 -3.51 -35.03 -17.54
C ALA A 92 -4.23 -35.89 -18.59
N LYS A 93 -4.96 -35.28 -19.53
CA LYS A 93 -5.60 -35.99 -20.65
C LYS A 93 -4.56 -36.63 -21.58
N THR A 94 -3.47 -35.93 -21.89
CA THR A 94 -2.39 -36.49 -22.72
C THR A 94 -1.75 -37.72 -22.07
N ILE A 95 -1.46 -37.65 -20.77
CA ILE A 95 -0.88 -38.79 -20.03
C ILE A 95 -1.85 -39.98 -20.02
N ALA A 96 -3.14 -39.75 -19.77
CA ALA A 96 -4.14 -40.81 -19.78
C ALA A 96 -4.25 -41.50 -21.15
N HIS A 97 -4.15 -40.75 -22.25
CA HIS A 97 -4.16 -41.31 -23.59
C HIS A 97 -2.94 -42.21 -23.85
N ILE A 98 -1.74 -41.74 -23.49
CA ILE A 98 -0.49 -42.51 -23.65
C ILE A 98 -0.55 -43.82 -22.85
N LEU A 99 -1.05 -43.79 -21.62
CA LEU A 99 -1.18 -44.99 -20.79
C LEU A 99 -2.22 -45.97 -21.35
N SER A 100 -3.30 -45.47 -21.93
CA SER A 100 -4.34 -46.31 -22.56
C SER A 100 -3.83 -47.04 -23.81
N ASP A 101 -2.89 -46.44 -24.55
CA ASP A 101 -2.28 -47.06 -25.73
C ASP A 101 -1.24 -48.14 -25.36
N GLN A 102 -0.64 -48.07 -24.16
CA GLN A 102 0.32 -49.07 -23.68
C GLN A 102 -0.33 -50.36 -23.17
N ASP A 103 -1.59 -50.30 -22.70
CA ASP A 103 -2.33 -51.48 -22.22
C ASP A 103 -2.93 -52.33 -23.36
N ASN A 104 -2.81 -51.89 -24.61
CA ASN A 104 -3.41 -52.54 -25.78
C ASN A 104 -2.38 -53.17 -26.74
N SER A 105 -1.13 -53.40 -26.27
CA SER A 105 -0.03 -54.06 -26.99
C SER A 105 0.43 -55.35 -26.32
#